data_AF-A0A0S8HQK9-F1
#
_entry.id   AF-A0A0S8HQK9-F1
#
_cell.length_a   1.000
_cell.length_b   1.000
_cell.length_c   1.000
_cell.angle_alpha   90.00
_cell.angle_beta   90.00
_cell.angle_gamma   90.00
#
_symmetry.space_group_name_H-M   'P 1'
#
loop_
_entity.id
_entity.type
_entity.pdbx_description
1 polymer ?
#
loop_
_entity_poly.entity_id
_entity_poly.type
_entity_poly.pdbx_seq_one_letter_code
_entity_poly.pdbx_strand_id
1 'polypeptide(L)'
;MNLRTSALHKWRRLIQVGFGLVFINSYIAVLWTKMLYNGPLRSVCVPVLNCHSCPTALFACPIGMMQYYASLHQFPFFVLGFIAFIGLVFGRAACGWLCPFGLVQDLMFKIKSVKYRIPRFFSYFKYAFLAGLVLLLPFLTGTHWFSRLCPWGGITAAIPWVAWNPEHPLTELPIVPEGSVGEWFWIKMGIVAVFLLLFVLTKRPFCYTTCPLGAIFSFFNKYSLFKIEVDEECTQCGLCRKKCAVNMLAYENANNPNCVECLECLACDNVKLRFNFNNVKLPFATTPGPSCRSACPAGTEAWRYIAHIQRGELEEAYKVIREHNPLPSVCARVCHHPCEDKCRAAWDGGQPVNIRALKRYVTDNVDPATYKPLKVVKADGKALKVAVIGAGPAGLTAAHDLSLKGYKVTIFEKESQPGGILYSGIPPYRLPRNILKKEIDAIIDENVTLKCDTTLGKDITIESLFEDGFEAVFIAVGAHKSRRLNLENENVSGIYPALHFLKKFNLHNESLAKGRVGIIGGGNSAIDSARAALRQKKVESVTVFYRRTRKEMTAFSEEIDAAEKEGIKIETLVSPVKILAEGGQLTSVEFIKNVLGGADESGRRKP
;
A
#
# COMPACT_ATOMS: atom_id res chain seq x y z
N MET A 1 6.79 12.23 -1.04
CA MET A 1 7.74 11.17 -1.47
C MET A 1 7.32 9.88 -0.77
N ASN A 2 7.11 8.77 -1.48
CA ASN A 2 6.52 7.53 -0.93
C ASN A 2 7.40 6.99 0.24
N LEU A 3 6.85 6.64 1.42
CA LEU A 3 7.62 6.20 2.61
C LEU A 3 8.56 5.02 2.28
N ARG A 4 8.09 4.10 1.43
CA ARG A 4 8.86 2.95 0.90
C ARG A 4 10.09 3.39 0.11
N THR A 5 9.95 4.40 -0.76
CA THR A 5 11.08 4.94 -1.53
C THR A 5 12.06 5.69 -0.65
N SER A 6 11.57 6.42 0.36
CA SER A 6 12.41 7.14 1.32
C SER A 6 13.28 6.15 2.12
N ALA A 7 12.68 5.09 2.66
CA ALA A 7 13.40 4.04 3.38
C ALA A 7 14.39 3.31 2.46
N LEU A 8 13.96 2.84 1.29
CA LEU A 8 14.82 2.14 0.33
C LEU A 8 16.02 3.01 -0.11
N HIS A 9 15.79 4.29 -0.39
CA HIS A 9 16.86 5.23 -0.72
C HIS A 9 17.83 5.47 0.44
N LYS A 10 17.34 5.56 1.68
CA LYS A 10 18.19 5.70 2.88
C LYS A 10 19.04 4.45 3.07
N TRP A 11 18.43 3.27 3.04
CA TRP A 11 19.13 1.98 3.15
C TRP A 11 20.17 1.78 2.06
N ARG A 12 19.82 2.04 0.79
CA ARG A 12 20.78 1.94 -0.31
C ARG A 12 21.99 2.82 -0.09
N ARG A 13 21.80 4.07 0.34
CA ARG A 13 22.92 4.97 0.63
C ARG A 13 23.77 4.47 1.79
N LEU A 14 23.15 4.00 2.87
CA LEU A 14 23.87 3.42 4.01
C LEU A 14 24.71 2.22 3.58
N ILE A 15 24.16 1.32 2.75
CA ILE A 15 24.89 0.17 2.21
C ILE A 15 26.04 0.62 1.30
N GLN A 16 25.83 1.58 0.40
CA GLN A 16 26.89 2.09 -0.47
C GLN A 16 28.02 2.78 0.32
N VAL A 17 27.67 3.54 1.36
CA VAL A 17 28.65 4.19 2.25
C VAL A 17 29.39 3.16 3.09
N GLY A 18 28.68 2.23 3.73
CA GLY A 18 29.26 1.17 4.54
C GLY A 18 30.17 0.26 3.72
N PHE A 19 29.69 -0.23 2.57
CA PHE A 19 30.50 -1.04 1.66
C PHE A 19 31.71 -0.25 1.13
N GLY A 20 31.51 1.01 0.75
CA GLY A 20 32.56 1.87 0.20
C GLY A 20 33.66 2.22 1.20
N LEU A 21 33.31 2.75 2.38
CA LEU A 21 34.25 3.28 3.38
C LEU A 21 34.70 2.23 4.39
N VAL A 22 33.81 1.34 4.83
CA VAL A 22 34.11 0.39 5.92
C VAL A 22 34.65 -0.93 5.38
N PHE A 23 34.11 -1.41 4.25
CA PHE A 23 34.51 -2.70 3.71
C PHE A 23 35.67 -2.58 2.72
N ILE A 24 35.52 -1.83 1.61
CA ILE A 24 36.50 -1.87 0.53
C ILE A 24 37.64 -0.84 0.65
N ASN A 25 37.40 0.30 1.32
CA ASN A 25 38.38 1.39 1.49
C ASN A 25 38.62 1.76 2.96
N SER A 26 38.89 0.77 3.82
CA SER A 26 39.08 0.98 5.27
C SER A 26 40.53 0.95 5.73
N TYR A 27 41.51 0.97 4.81
CA TYR A 27 42.92 1.08 5.19
C TYR A 27 43.27 2.52 5.59
N ILE A 28 42.90 2.90 6.81
CA ILE A 28 43.11 4.25 7.35
C ILE A 28 44.56 4.44 7.81
N ALA A 29 45.30 3.33 8.05
CA ALA A 29 46.70 3.37 8.47
C ALA A 29 47.60 4.18 7.54
N VAL A 30 47.27 4.26 6.23
CA VAL A 30 47.96 5.11 5.24
C VAL A 30 48.06 6.58 5.64
N LEU A 31 47.13 7.09 6.46
CA LEU A 31 47.16 8.47 6.96
C LEU A 31 48.33 8.73 7.92
N TRP A 32 48.85 7.69 8.58
CA TRP A 32 50.01 7.80 9.48
C TRP A 32 51.27 7.23 8.86
N THR A 33 51.15 6.10 8.15
CA THR A 33 52.32 5.40 7.61
C THR A 33 52.75 5.94 6.25
N LYS A 34 51.88 6.66 5.53
CA LYS A 34 52.04 7.01 4.10
C LYS A 34 52.25 5.83 3.14
N MET A 35 52.41 4.61 3.65
CA MET A 35 52.57 3.40 2.86
C MET A 35 51.23 2.88 2.36
N LEU A 36 51.18 2.44 1.10
CA LEU A 36 50.00 1.75 0.57
C LEU A 36 49.86 0.34 1.17
N TYR A 37 48.61 -0.11 1.33
CA TYR A 37 48.33 -1.48 1.71
C TYR A 37 48.90 -2.48 0.69
N ASN A 38 49.64 -3.48 1.17
CA ASN A 38 50.21 -4.55 0.34
C ASN A 38 49.86 -5.97 0.84
N GLY A 39 48.80 -6.09 1.63
CA GLY A 39 48.38 -7.39 2.16
C GLY A 39 47.55 -8.23 1.16
N PRO A 40 47.22 -9.48 1.51
CA PRO A 40 46.63 -10.46 0.61
C PRO A 40 45.23 -10.08 0.11
N LEU A 41 44.49 -9.24 0.84
CA LEU A 41 43.16 -8.77 0.43
C LEU A 41 43.21 -7.98 -0.88
N ARG A 42 44.36 -7.41 -1.24
CA ARG A 42 44.53 -6.61 -2.44
C ARG A 42 44.35 -7.42 -3.73
N SER A 43 44.57 -8.72 -3.66
CA SER A 43 44.36 -9.67 -4.76
C SER A 43 42.90 -10.11 -4.92
N VAL A 44 42.04 -9.80 -3.94
CA VAL A 44 40.63 -10.19 -3.94
C VAL A 44 39.79 -9.11 -4.63
N CYS A 45 38.97 -9.52 -5.60
CA CYS A 45 38.09 -8.61 -6.34
C CYS A 45 36.83 -8.26 -5.56
N VAL A 46 36.31 -7.05 -5.76
CA VAL A 46 34.99 -6.62 -5.31
C VAL A 46 34.07 -6.34 -6.50
N PRO A 47 32.74 -6.47 -6.38
CA PRO A 47 31.84 -6.40 -7.54
C PRO A 47 31.51 -4.96 -7.97
N VAL A 48 32.44 -4.04 -7.77
CA VAL A 48 32.31 -2.60 -8.02
C VAL A 48 33.63 -2.04 -8.55
N LEU A 49 33.61 -0.79 -9.03
CA LEU A 49 34.86 -0.10 -9.35
C LEU A 49 35.59 0.27 -8.06
N ASN A 50 36.78 -0.30 -7.85
CA ASN A 50 37.65 0.04 -6.72
C ASN A 50 39.10 0.19 -7.19
N CYS A 51 39.61 1.42 -7.27
CA CYS A 51 40.92 1.66 -7.85
C CYS A 51 42.01 1.00 -6.98
N HIS A 52 42.82 0.12 -7.55
CA HIS A 52 43.94 -0.53 -6.86
C HIS A 52 44.95 0.50 -6.31
N SER A 53 45.10 1.62 -7.01
CA SER A 53 45.95 2.75 -6.66
C SER A 53 45.37 3.67 -5.57
N CYS A 54 44.15 3.44 -5.11
CA CYS A 54 43.55 4.22 -4.02
C CYS A 54 44.35 4.00 -2.72
N PRO A 55 44.78 5.06 -2.00
CA PRO A 55 45.55 4.92 -0.77
C PRO A 55 44.88 4.08 0.31
N THR A 56 43.56 4.12 0.37
CA THR A 56 42.76 3.44 1.39
C THR A 56 42.21 2.08 0.95
N ALA A 57 42.47 1.64 -0.29
CA ALA A 57 41.87 0.43 -0.83
C ALA A 57 42.49 -0.85 -0.25
N LEU A 58 41.62 -1.75 0.23
CA LEU A 58 42.00 -3.10 0.65
C LEU A 58 41.82 -4.15 -0.46
N PHE A 59 40.94 -3.89 -1.44
CA PHE A 59 40.52 -4.85 -2.47
C PHE A 59 40.71 -4.31 -3.89
N ALA A 60 40.75 -5.18 -4.90
CA ALA A 60 40.95 -4.81 -6.31
C ALA A 60 39.66 -4.61 -7.13
N CYS A 61 39.77 -3.81 -8.19
CA CYS A 61 38.74 -3.74 -9.23
C CYS A 61 38.85 -4.94 -10.19
N PRO A 62 37.75 -5.65 -10.48
CA PRO A 62 37.74 -6.72 -11.47
C PRO A 62 38.17 -6.25 -12.87
N ILE A 63 37.84 -5.02 -13.25
CA ILE A 63 38.22 -4.45 -14.55
C ILE A 63 39.73 -4.23 -14.63
N GLY A 64 40.35 -3.71 -13.56
CA GLY A 64 41.81 -3.54 -13.50
C GLY A 64 42.52 -4.89 -13.58
N MET A 65 42.03 -5.89 -12.85
CA MET A 65 42.58 -7.24 -12.89
C MET A 65 42.44 -7.89 -14.28
N MET A 66 41.29 -7.73 -14.94
CA MET A 66 41.13 -8.21 -16.32
C MET A 66 42.11 -7.55 -17.30
N GLN A 67 42.34 -6.23 -17.17
CA GLN A 67 43.35 -5.55 -18.01
C GLN A 67 44.77 -6.04 -17.73
N TYR A 68 45.07 -6.40 -16.48
CA TYR A 68 46.35 -6.95 -16.08
C TYR A 68 46.63 -8.30 -16.74
N TYR A 69 45.67 -9.22 -16.66
CA TYR A 69 45.79 -10.51 -17.35
C TYR A 69 45.78 -10.36 -18.87
N ALA A 70 44.98 -9.44 -19.42
CA ALA A 70 44.95 -9.17 -20.86
C ALA A 70 46.30 -8.67 -21.39
N SER A 71 47.00 -7.77 -20.66
CA SER A 71 48.34 -7.33 -21.06
C SER A 71 49.40 -8.42 -20.98
N LEU A 72 49.18 -9.43 -20.12
CA LEU A 72 50.04 -10.61 -20.01
C LEU A 72 49.66 -11.72 -20.98
N HIS A 73 48.65 -11.52 -21.83
CA HIS A 73 48.09 -12.56 -22.71
C HIS A 73 47.65 -13.82 -21.96
N GLN A 74 47.24 -13.66 -20.70
CA GLN A 74 46.78 -14.74 -19.82
C GLN A 74 45.28 -14.69 -19.61
N PHE A 75 44.67 -15.86 -19.39
CA PHE A 75 43.24 -15.96 -19.18
C PHE A 75 42.85 -15.78 -17.69
N PRO A 76 42.00 -14.80 -17.33
CA PRO A 76 41.69 -14.46 -15.94
C PRO A 76 40.58 -15.33 -15.34
N PHE A 77 40.81 -16.64 -15.16
CA PHE A 77 39.80 -17.60 -14.66
C PHE A 77 39.12 -17.15 -13.36
N PHE A 78 39.90 -16.72 -12.36
CA PHE A 78 39.37 -16.29 -11.07
C PHE A 78 38.44 -15.07 -11.20
N VAL A 79 38.86 -14.07 -11.97
CA VAL A 79 38.10 -12.82 -12.13
C VAL A 79 36.79 -13.08 -12.87
N LEU A 80 36.83 -13.90 -13.92
CA LEU A 80 35.63 -14.28 -14.68
C LEU A 80 34.68 -15.15 -13.84
N GLY A 81 35.20 -16.12 -13.09
CA GLY A 81 34.41 -16.94 -12.17
C GLY A 81 33.74 -16.10 -11.09
N PHE A 82 34.47 -15.15 -10.50
CA PHE A 82 33.93 -14.22 -9.51
C PHE A 82 32.81 -13.32 -10.09
N ILE A 83 33.06 -12.70 -11.26
CA ILE A 83 32.06 -11.85 -11.91
C ILE A 83 30.83 -12.68 -12.32
N ALA A 84 31.00 -13.89 -12.83
CA ALA A 84 29.91 -14.77 -13.20
C ALA A 84 29.07 -15.17 -11.98
N PHE A 85 29.71 -15.55 -10.87
CA PHE A 85 29.02 -15.86 -9.62
C PHE A 85 28.20 -14.66 -9.12
N ILE A 86 28.82 -13.48 -8.99
CA ILE A 86 28.12 -12.28 -8.54
C ILE A 86 27.02 -11.88 -9.53
N GLY A 87 27.27 -11.98 -10.83
CA GLY A 87 26.30 -11.68 -11.88
C GLY A 87 25.08 -12.60 -11.81
N LEU A 88 25.26 -13.91 -11.67
CA LEU A 88 24.16 -14.87 -11.56
C LEU A 88 23.34 -14.67 -10.26
N VAL A 89 24.00 -14.34 -9.15
CA VAL A 89 23.31 -14.12 -7.88
C VAL A 89 22.59 -12.78 -7.87
N PHE A 90 23.31 -11.69 -8.16
CA PHE A 90 22.85 -10.31 -7.92
C PHE A 90 22.61 -9.49 -9.19
N GLY A 91 22.85 -10.02 -10.38
CA GLY A 91 22.74 -9.28 -11.64
C GLY A 91 23.58 -8.00 -11.60
N ARG A 92 22.94 -6.88 -11.91
CA ARG A 92 23.53 -5.54 -11.85
C ARG A 92 23.15 -4.79 -10.56
N ALA A 93 22.41 -5.42 -9.64
CA ALA A 93 22.10 -4.86 -8.34
C ALA A 93 23.37 -4.54 -7.53
N ALA A 94 24.46 -5.27 -7.72
CA ALA A 94 25.77 -4.92 -7.14
C ALA A 94 26.21 -3.48 -7.54
N CYS A 95 26.00 -3.08 -8.80
CA CYS A 95 26.24 -1.70 -9.25
C CYS A 95 25.21 -0.70 -8.71
N GLY A 96 23.97 -1.16 -8.48
CA GLY A 96 22.90 -0.36 -7.89
C GLY A 96 23.14 -0.01 -6.42
N TRP A 97 23.60 -0.98 -5.64
CA TRP A 97 23.54 -1.01 -4.18
C TRP A 97 24.89 -1.01 -3.47
N LEU A 98 25.98 -1.48 -4.10
CA LEU A 98 27.29 -1.55 -3.46
C LEU A 98 28.25 -0.48 -3.97
N CYS A 99 28.08 -0.02 -5.21
CA CYS A 99 29.07 0.82 -5.88
C CYS A 99 29.13 2.26 -5.30
N PRO A 100 30.27 2.70 -4.71
CA PRO A 100 30.43 4.06 -4.19
C PRO A 100 30.47 5.11 -5.30
N PHE A 101 30.96 4.76 -6.49
CA PHE A 101 30.91 5.67 -7.64
C PHE A 101 29.47 5.95 -8.11
N GLY A 102 28.57 4.96 -7.94
CA GLY A 102 27.14 5.16 -8.15
C GLY A 102 26.51 6.10 -7.13
N LEU A 103 27.00 6.08 -5.87
CA LEU A 103 26.57 6.99 -4.82
C LEU A 103 26.97 8.44 -5.14
N VAL A 104 28.21 8.69 -5.55
CA VAL A 104 28.67 10.04 -5.94
C VAL A 104 27.80 10.61 -7.06
N GLN A 105 27.51 9.81 -8.10
CA GLN A 105 26.60 10.19 -9.17
C GLN A 105 25.19 10.55 -8.65
N ASP A 106 24.65 9.75 -7.73
CA ASP A 106 23.32 10.01 -7.14
C ASP A 106 23.30 11.26 -6.25
N LEU A 107 24.40 11.59 -5.57
CA LEU A 107 24.52 12.78 -4.72
C LEU A 107 24.63 14.05 -5.57
N MET A 108 25.50 14.04 -6.57
CA MET A 108 25.69 15.19 -7.47
C MET A 108 24.44 15.51 -8.29
N PHE A 109 23.69 14.50 -8.71
CA PHE A 109 22.44 14.70 -9.45
C PHE A 109 21.39 15.49 -8.65
N LYS A 110 21.49 15.58 -7.31
CA LYS A 110 20.58 16.39 -6.48
C LYS A 110 20.83 17.89 -6.55
N ILE A 111 21.99 18.33 -7.04
CA ILE A 111 22.30 19.75 -7.22
C ILE A 111 21.24 20.35 -8.15
N LYS A 112 20.62 21.47 -7.78
CA LYS A 112 19.56 22.11 -8.59
C LYS A 112 20.20 22.62 -9.89
N SER A 113 19.78 22.07 -11.03
CA SER A 113 20.27 22.41 -12.36
C SER A 113 19.24 21.98 -13.41
N VAL A 114 19.46 22.37 -14.68
CA VAL A 114 18.75 21.77 -15.81
C VAL A 114 19.11 20.28 -15.91
N LYS A 115 18.11 19.43 -16.09
CA LYS A 115 18.27 17.96 -16.13
C LYS A 115 17.93 17.42 -17.50
N TYR A 116 18.83 16.62 -18.07
CA TYR A 116 18.66 15.99 -19.37
C TYR A 116 18.57 14.47 -19.23
N ARG A 117 18.03 13.81 -20.26
CA ARG A 117 18.00 12.35 -20.36
C ARG A 117 18.80 11.92 -21.57
N ILE A 118 19.71 10.98 -21.36
CA ILE A 118 20.50 10.42 -22.46
C ILE A 118 19.60 9.52 -23.34
N PRO A 119 19.68 9.65 -24.67
CA PRO A 119 18.97 8.76 -25.60
C PRO A 119 19.36 7.29 -25.45
N ARG A 120 18.44 6.38 -25.77
CA ARG A 120 18.62 4.93 -25.56
C ARG A 120 19.83 4.35 -26.30
N PHE A 121 20.17 4.88 -27.47
CA PHE A 121 21.28 4.41 -28.29
C PHE A 121 22.65 4.50 -27.59
N PHE A 122 22.88 5.52 -26.75
CA PHE A 122 24.15 5.65 -26.00
C PHE A 122 24.37 4.56 -24.95
N SER A 123 23.34 3.78 -24.59
CA SER A 123 23.49 2.65 -23.68
C SER A 123 24.38 1.54 -24.23
N TYR A 124 24.55 1.46 -25.55
CA TYR A 124 25.39 0.45 -26.19
C TYR A 124 26.88 0.81 -26.17
N PHE A 125 27.22 2.09 -25.96
CA PHE A 125 28.61 2.56 -25.97
C PHE A 125 29.50 1.83 -24.95
N LYS A 126 28.93 1.41 -23.81
CA LYS A 126 29.66 0.69 -22.75
C LYS A 126 30.21 -0.66 -23.22
N TYR A 127 29.57 -1.29 -24.21
CA TYR A 127 30.03 -2.57 -24.76
C TYR A 127 31.20 -2.35 -25.72
N ALA A 128 31.12 -1.32 -26.57
CA ALA A 128 32.25 -0.90 -27.41
C ALA A 128 33.44 -0.47 -26.54
N PHE A 129 33.17 0.24 -25.44
CA PHE A 129 34.17 0.66 -24.48
C PHE A 129 34.83 -0.53 -23.75
N LEU A 130 34.05 -1.55 -23.36
CA LEU A 130 34.57 -2.80 -22.81
C LEU A 130 35.45 -3.54 -23.83
N ALA A 131 34.95 -3.77 -25.04
CA ALA A 131 35.69 -4.51 -26.07
C ALA A 131 36.97 -3.79 -26.49
N GLY A 132 36.90 -2.48 -26.76
CA GLY A 132 38.02 -1.68 -27.23
C GLY A 132 39.02 -1.33 -26.13
N LEU A 133 38.58 -0.61 -25.09
CA LEU A 133 39.50 -0.01 -24.11
C LEU A 133 39.95 -0.98 -23.01
N VAL A 134 39.11 -1.94 -22.64
CA VAL A 134 39.41 -2.88 -21.53
C VAL A 134 40.05 -4.16 -22.04
N LEU A 135 39.67 -4.66 -23.21
CA LEU A 135 40.18 -5.94 -23.73
C LEU A 135 41.21 -5.74 -24.86
N LEU A 136 40.82 -5.13 -25.97
CA LEU A 136 41.66 -5.05 -27.17
C LEU A 136 42.92 -4.19 -26.97
N LEU A 137 42.79 -2.95 -26.49
CA LEU A 137 43.94 -2.05 -26.34
C LEU A 137 45.00 -2.58 -25.35
N PRO A 138 44.65 -3.11 -24.17
CA PRO A 138 45.64 -3.71 -23.27
C PRO A 138 46.32 -4.95 -23.85
N PHE A 139 45.58 -5.77 -24.60
CA PHE A 139 46.14 -6.91 -25.31
C PHE A 139 47.20 -6.47 -26.34
N LEU A 140 46.88 -5.43 -27.14
CA LEU A 140 47.79 -4.94 -28.18
C LEU A 140 48.99 -4.14 -27.65
N THR A 141 48.80 -3.34 -26.60
CA THR A 141 49.82 -2.39 -26.12
C THR A 141 50.57 -2.87 -24.90
N GLY A 142 50.11 -3.94 -24.24
CA GLY A 142 50.63 -4.39 -22.96
C GLY A 142 50.37 -3.42 -21.80
N THR A 143 49.52 -2.41 -21.96
CA THR A 143 49.28 -1.36 -20.94
C THR A 143 47.82 -1.29 -20.47
N HIS A 144 47.60 -0.97 -19.19
CA HIS A 144 46.26 -0.90 -18.60
C HIS A 144 45.55 0.43 -18.88
N TRP A 145 45.08 0.63 -20.11
CA TRP A 145 44.45 1.86 -20.60
C TRP A 145 43.28 2.39 -19.73
N PHE A 146 42.24 1.58 -19.48
CA PHE A 146 41.12 2.00 -18.64
C PHE A 146 41.54 2.45 -17.24
N SER A 147 42.49 1.77 -16.58
CA SER A 147 42.97 2.19 -15.26
C SER A 147 43.58 3.60 -15.24
N ARG A 148 44.18 4.03 -16.37
CA ARG A 148 44.71 5.40 -16.55
C ARG A 148 43.60 6.43 -16.77
N LEU A 149 42.53 6.07 -17.48
CA LEU A 149 41.46 6.99 -17.89
C LEU A 149 40.22 6.96 -16.98
N CYS A 150 40.13 6.01 -16.06
CA CYS A 150 38.94 5.82 -15.22
C CYS A 150 38.70 7.04 -14.32
N PRO A 151 37.52 7.69 -14.40
CA PRO A 151 37.22 8.88 -13.61
C PRO A 151 37.17 8.58 -12.11
N TRP A 152 36.72 7.38 -11.72
CA TRP A 152 36.72 6.97 -10.31
C TRP A 152 38.14 6.91 -9.74
N GLY A 153 39.08 6.31 -10.48
CA GLY A 153 40.50 6.32 -10.09
C GLY A 153 41.15 7.71 -10.18
N GLY A 154 40.54 8.66 -10.88
CA GLY A 154 40.96 10.07 -10.83
C GLY A 154 40.65 10.68 -9.46
N ILE A 155 39.41 10.47 -8.99
CA ILE A 155 38.91 10.98 -7.72
C ILE A 155 39.58 10.28 -6.53
N THR A 156 39.71 8.94 -6.56
CA THR A 156 40.17 8.17 -5.38
C THR A 156 41.67 7.90 -5.35
N ALA A 157 42.39 8.10 -6.44
CA ALA A 157 43.83 7.83 -6.48
C ALA A 157 44.62 9.03 -7.01
N ALA A 158 44.36 9.51 -8.22
CA ALA A 158 45.19 10.56 -8.84
C ALA A 158 45.22 11.87 -8.03
N ILE A 159 44.05 12.35 -7.57
CA ILE A 159 43.98 13.56 -6.72
C ILE A 159 44.70 13.34 -5.37
N PRO A 160 44.40 12.28 -4.59
CA PRO A 160 45.14 11.98 -3.37
C PRO A 160 46.65 11.80 -3.55
N TRP A 161 47.10 11.22 -4.67
CA TRP A 161 48.53 11.04 -4.94
C TRP A 161 49.26 12.38 -5.09
N VAL A 162 48.67 13.35 -5.79
CA VAL A 162 49.26 14.68 -5.92
C VAL A 162 49.13 15.48 -4.62
N ALA A 163 48.01 15.35 -3.92
CA ALA A 163 47.73 16.13 -2.71
C ALA A 163 48.49 15.64 -1.46
N TRP A 164 48.68 14.32 -1.31
CA TRP A 164 49.26 13.69 -0.11
C TRP A 164 50.63 13.03 -0.38
N ASN A 165 50.92 12.67 -1.63
CA ASN A 165 52.13 11.96 -2.05
C ASN A 165 52.50 10.74 -1.18
N PRO A 166 51.69 9.66 -1.20
CA PRO A 166 52.01 8.43 -0.48
C PRO A 166 53.24 7.72 -1.06
N GLU A 167 53.86 6.86 -0.26
CA GLU A 167 55.08 6.14 -0.58
C GLU A 167 54.78 4.72 -1.08
N HIS A 168 55.57 4.26 -2.04
CA HIS A 168 55.40 2.93 -2.61
C HIS A 168 56.01 1.86 -1.68
N PRO A 169 55.26 0.78 -1.36
CA PRO A 169 55.63 -0.14 -0.28
C PRO A 169 56.88 -1.00 -0.54
N LEU A 170 57.36 -1.09 -1.79
CA LEU A 170 58.57 -1.84 -2.14
C LEU A 170 59.81 -0.97 -2.31
N THR A 171 59.63 0.33 -2.52
CA THR A 171 60.72 1.24 -2.89
C THR A 171 60.90 2.36 -1.88
N GLU A 172 59.96 2.55 -0.94
CA GLU A 172 59.94 3.61 0.08
C GLU A 172 60.08 5.04 -0.47
N LEU A 173 59.95 5.18 -1.80
CA LEU A 173 59.99 6.44 -2.51
C LEU A 173 58.57 7.00 -2.71
N PRO A 174 58.41 8.33 -2.72
CA PRO A 174 57.14 8.96 -3.06
C PRO A 174 56.69 8.56 -4.47
N ILE A 175 55.38 8.29 -4.61
CA ILE A 175 54.79 7.83 -5.88
C ILE A 175 54.91 8.90 -6.98
N VAL A 176 54.94 10.18 -6.60
CA VAL A 176 55.20 11.29 -7.52
C VAL A 176 56.53 11.95 -7.13
N PRO A 177 57.65 11.59 -7.80
CA PRO A 177 58.93 12.27 -7.60
C PRO A 177 58.83 13.72 -8.09
N GLU A 178 59.34 14.67 -7.31
CA GLU A 178 59.51 16.10 -7.68
C GLU A 178 58.24 16.92 -7.98
N GLY A 179 57.03 16.38 -7.78
CA GLY A 179 55.78 17.12 -7.99
C GLY A 179 55.41 17.35 -9.46
N SER A 180 56.17 16.79 -10.42
CA SER A 180 55.83 16.88 -11.83
C SER A 180 54.65 15.95 -12.16
N VAL A 181 53.47 16.53 -12.36
CA VAL A 181 52.30 15.81 -12.87
C VAL A 181 52.41 15.64 -14.38
N GLY A 182 52.62 14.41 -14.85
CA GLY A 182 52.71 14.10 -16.28
C GLY A 182 51.40 14.37 -17.03
N GLU A 183 51.47 14.49 -18.37
CA GLU A 183 50.33 14.85 -19.24
C GLU A 183 49.07 13.98 -19.04
N TRP A 184 49.25 12.70 -18.73
CA TRP A 184 48.18 11.77 -18.42
C TRP A 184 47.31 12.18 -17.22
N PHE A 185 47.89 12.90 -16.24
CA PHE A 185 47.14 13.44 -15.11
C PHE A 185 46.10 14.46 -15.59
N TRP A 186 46.51 15.40 -16.45
CA TRP A 186 45.64 16.45 -16.97
C TRP A 186 44.54 15.89 -17.87
N ILE A 187 44.86 14.93 -18.74
CA ILE A 187 43.84 14.21 -19.55
C ILE A 187 42.81 13.55 -18.62
N LYS A 188 43.27 12.87 -17.57
CA LYS A 188 42.39 12.21 -16.60
C LYS A 188 41.52 13.22 -15.83
N MET A 189 42.08 14.37 -15.44
CA MET A 189 41.32 15.43 -14.77
C MET A 189 40.28 16.06 -15.71
N GLY A 190 40.58 16.21 -16.99
CA GLY A 190 39.60 16.61 -18.00
C GLY A 190 38.42 15.63 -18.08
N ILE A 191 38.69 14.32 -18.11
CA ILE A 191 37.65 13.28 -18.09
C ILE A 191 36.83 13.35 -16.79
N VAL A 192 37.48 13.52 -15.64
CA VAL A 192 36.79 13.69 -14.35
C VAL A 192 35.87 14.92 -14.40
N ALA A 193 36.37 16.08 -14.85
CA ALA A 193 35.58 17.31 -14.96
C ALA A 193 34.35 17.14 -15.85
N VAL A 194 34.49 16.50 -17.01
CA VAL A 194 33.38 16.19 -17.92
C VAL A 194 32.34 15.31 -17.22
N PHE A 195 32.76 14.24 -16.55
CA PHE A 195 31.82 13.36 -15.85
C PHE A 195 31.17 14.02 -14.64
N LEU A 196 31.90 14.83 -13.86
CA LEU A 196 31.34 15.61 -12.75
C LEU A 196 30.23 16.54 -13.23
N LEU A 197 30.44 17.25 -14.35
CA LEU A 197 29.40 18.07 -15.00
C LEU A 197 28.21 17.21 -15.45
N LEU A 198 28.47 16.07 -16.10
CA LEU A 198 27.40 15.15 -16.51
C LEU A 198 26.63 14.57 -15.33
N PHE A 199 27.24 14.35 -14.17
CA PHE A 199 26.57 13.84 -12.96
C PHE A 199 25.57 14.83 -12.39
N VAL A 200 25.83 16.13 -12.58
CA VAL A 200 24.87 17.19 -12.25
C VAL A 200 23.72 17.18 -13.26
N LEU A 201 24.00 17.06 -14.55
CA LEU A 201 22.98 17.18 -15.60
C LEU A 201 22.11 15.93 -15.79
N THR A 202 22.68 14.74 -15.60
CA THR A 202 22.04 13.44 -15.89
C THR A 202 22.22 12.47 -14.73
N LYS A 203 21.22 11.61 -14.51
CA LYS A 203 21.27 10.59 -13.46
C LYS A 203 22.11 9.39 -13.92
N ARG A 204 23.18 9.07 -13.18
CA ARG A 204 24.10 7.93 -13.40
C ARG A 204 24.62 7.75 -14.86
N PRO A 205 25.14 8.81 -15.52
CA PRO A 205 25.50 8.75 -16.93
C PRO A 205 26.65 7.76 -17.18
N PHE A 206 27.68 7.72 -16.32
CA PHE A 206 28.80 6.78 -16.50
C PHE A 206 28.33 5.32 -16.43
N CYS A 207 27.49 4.99 -15.46
CA CYS A 207 26.92 3.65 -15.34
C CYS A 207 26.10 3.28 -16.59
N TYR A 208 25.43 4.24 -17.21
CA TYR A 208 24.60 4.04 -18.38
C TYR A 208 25.39 3.90 -19.68
N THR A 209 26.39 4.74 -19.91
CA THR A 209 27.07 4.87 -21.22
C THR A 209 28.43 4.23 -21.29
N THR A 210 29.22 4.20 -20.22
CA THR A 210 30.68 3.97 -20.34
C THR A 210 31.22 2.90 -19.39
N CYS A 211 30.46 2.50 -18.37
CA CYS A 211 30.94 1.57 -17.36
C CYS A 211 31.14 0.14 -17.91
N PRO A 212 32.39 -0.36 -18.00
CA PRO A 212 32.67 -1.70 -18.54
C PRO A 212 32.19 -2.81 -17.60
N LEU A 213 32.31 -2.61 -16.29
CA LEU A 213 31.76 -3.55 -15.29
C LEU A 213 30.23 -3.62 -15.39
N GLY A 214 29.60 -2.47 -15.62
CA GLY A 214 28.17 -2.39 -15.88
C GLY A 214 27.77 -3.12 -17.17
N ALA A 215 28.61 -3.09 -18.21
CA ALA A 215 28.39 -3.83 -19.45
C ALA A 215 28.38 -5.35 -19.22
N ILE A 216 29.34 -5.86 -18.45
CA ILE A 216 29.42 -7.29 -18.11
C ILE A 216 28.20 -7.72 -17.29
N PHE A 217 27.88 -7.02 -16.19
CA PHE A 217 26.72 -7.37 -15.36
C PHE A 217 25.37 -7.20 -16.08
N SER A 218 25.29 -6.36 -17.12
CA SER A 218 24.07 -6.21 -17.93
C SER A 218 23.66 -7.54 -18.59
N PHE A 219 24.62 -8.42 -18.91
CA PHE A 219 24.34 -9.75 -19.46
C PHE A 219 23.58 -10.64 -18.47
N PHE A 220 23.90 -10.53 -17.17
CA PHE A 220 23.36 -11.40 -16.14
C PHE A 220 21.97 -10.97 -15.62
N ASN A 221 21.50 -9.75 -15.87
CA ASN A 221 20.16 -9.28 -15.44
C ASN A 221 18.99 -10.19 -15.89
N LYS A 222 19.15 -10.92 -17.00
CA LYS A 222 18.12 -11.86 -17.47
C LYS A 222 18.07 -13.14 -16.62
N TYR A 223 19.20 -13.50 -16.04
CA TYR A 223 19.45 -14.76 -15.35
C TYR A 223 19.60 -14.59 -13.82
N SER A 224 19.59 -13.35 -13.32
CA SER A 224 19.71 -13.06 -11.89
C SER A 224 18.56 -13.64 -11.09
N LEU A 225 18.84 -13.96 -9.81
CA LEU A 225 17.84 -14.46 -8.86
C LEU A 225 16.73 -13.45 -8.56
N PHE A 226 17.01 -12.17 -8.77
CA PHE A 226 16.11 -11.05 -8.55
C PHE A 226 15.49 -10.62 -9.87
N LYS A 227 14.16 -10.68 -9.98
CA LYS A 227 13.44 -10.21 -11.17
C LYS A 227 12.42 -9.15 -10.82
N ILE A 228 12.40 -8.11 -11.62
CA ILE A 228 11.33 -7.13 -11.65
C ILE A 228 10.19 -7.72 -12.47
N GLU A 229 8.98 -7.70 -11.92
CA GLU A 229 7.74 -8.05 -12.60
C GLU A 229 6.80 -6.85 -12.57
N VAL A 230 5.96 -6.74 -13.59
CA VAL A 230 4.94 -5.71 -13.68
C VAL A 230 3.58 -6.39 -13.62
N ASP A 231 2.71 -5.86 -12.76
CA ASP A 231 1.35 -6.36 -12.56
C ASP A 231 0.51 -6.18 -13.83
N GLU A 232 -0.45 -7.07 -14.05
CA GLU A 232 -1.39 -7.00 -15.18
C GLU A 232 -2.29 -5.76 -15.08
N GLU A 233 -2.53 -5.26 -13.86
CA GLU A 233 -3.25 -4.00 -13.59
C GLU A 233 -2.44 -2.72 -13.97
N CYS A 234 -1.31 -2.85 -14.66
CA CYS A 234 -0.47 -1.72 -15.06
C CYS A 234 -1.11 -0.84 -16.15
N THR A 235 -1.54 0.36 -15.77
CA THR A 235 -2.10 1.38 -16.68
C THR A 235 -1.09 2.13 -17.55
N GLN A 236 0.18 1.70 -17.57
CA GLN A 236 1.26 2.32 -18.37
C GLN A 236 1.48 3.83 -18.13
N CYS A 237 1.11 4.35 -16.96
CA CYS A 237 1.16 5.79 -16.60
C CYS A 237 2.56 6.44 -16.59
N GLY A 238 3.64 5.68 -16.79
CA GLY A 238 5.01 6.20 -16.82
C GLY A 238 5.62 6.60 -15.47
N LEU A 239 4.97 6.29 -14.33
CA LEU A 239 5.51 6.59 -12.99
C LEU A 239 6.88 5.93 -12.76
N CYS A 240 7.01 4.65 -13.13
CA CYS A 240 8.27 3.92 -13.06
C CYS A 240 9.38 4.57 -13.91
N ARG A 241 9.02 5.13 -15.08
CA ARG A 241 9.94 5.89 -15.96
C ARG A 241 10.49 7.13 -15.27
N LYS A 242 9.62 7.91 -14.62
CA LYS A 242 9.99 9.16 -13.94
C LYS A 242 11.00 8.92 -12.81
N LYS A 243 10.96 7.75 -12.18
CA LYS A 243 11.88 7.36 -11.09
C LYS A 243 13.13 6.61 -11.58
N CYS A 244 13.09 6.01 -12.77
CA CYS A 244 14.18 5.21 -13.29
C CYS A 244 15.48 6.01 -13.46
N ALA A 245 16.57 5.50 -12.89
CA ALA A 245 17.90 6.12 -13.02
C ALA A 245 18.45 6.14 -14.44
N VAL A 246 18.00 5.22 -15.29
CA VAL A 246 18.53 4.96 -16.64
C VAL A 246 17.44 5.02 -17.72
N ASN A 247 16.34 5.74 -17.44
CA ASN A 247 15.25 6.03 -18.38
C ASN A 247 14.62 4.78 -19.03
N MET A 248 14.52 3.68 -18.28
CA MET A 248 13.86 2.45 -18.71
C MET A 248 12.35 2.48 -18.45
N LEU A 249 11.61 1.75 -19.29
CA LEU A 249 10.18 1.50 -19.15
C LEU A 249 9.97 0.09 -18.61
N ALA A 250 9.57 0.00 -17.33
CA ALA A 250 9.43 -1.29 -16.65
C ALA A 250 8.36 -2.19 -17.29
N TYR A 251 7.28 -1.59 -17.80
CA TYR A 251 6.17 -2.33 -18.44
C TYR A 251 6.45 -2.74 -19.90
N GLU A 252 7.42 -2.12 -20.59
CA GLU A 252 7.83 -2.55 -21.94
C GLU A 252 8.77 -3.76 -21.89
N ASN A 253 9.73 -3.72 -20.97
CA ASN A 253 10.77 -4.74 -20.86
C ASN A 253 11.29 -4.80 -19.42
N ALA A 254 10.57 -5.54 -18.59
CA ALA A 254 11.01 -5.84 -17.24
C ALA A 254 12.31 -6.66 -17.30
N ASN A 255 13.30 -6.34 -16.46
CA ASN A 255 14.64 -6.96 -16.45
C ASN A 255 15.52 -6.63 -17.67
N ASN A 256 15.31 -5.46 -18.29
CA ASN A 256 16.18 -5.02 -19.36
C ASN A 256 17.67 -5.01 -18.95
N PRO A 257 18.60 -5.44 -19.83
CA PRO A 257 20.05 -5.42 -19.56
C PRO A 257 20.58 -4.05 -19.12
N ASN A 258 19.97 -2.97 -19.59
CA ASN A 258 20.38 -1.62 -19.24
C ASN A 258 19.90 -1.17 -17.84
N CYS A 259 19.01 -1.92 -17.18
CA CYS A 259 18.60 -1.67 -15.81
C CYS A 259 19.80 -1.81 -14.86
N VAL A 260 19.96 -0.86 -13.93
CA VAL A 260 20.97 -0.91 -12.86
C VAL A 260 20.41 -1.53 -11.57
N GLU A 261 19.18 -2.03 -11.61
CA GLU A 261 18.50 -2.71 -10.49
C GLU A 261 18.54 -1.91 -9.17
N CYS A 262 18.43 -0.58 -9.30
CA CYS A 262 18.41 0.34 -8.17
C CYS A 262 17.09 0.32 -7.37
N LEU A 263 16.09 -0.43 -7.87
CA LEU A 263 14.76 -0.67 -7.30
C LEU A 263 13.91 0.58 -7.01
N GLU A 264 14.30 1.76 -7.50
CA GLU A 264 13.50 2.98 -7.34
C GLU A 264 12.15 2.93 -8.08
N CYS A 265 12.03 2.06 -9.09
CA CYS A 265 10.77 1.82 -9.80
C CYS A 265 9.71 1.13 -8.93
N LEU A 266 10.08 0.48 -7.81
CA LEU A 266 9.15 -0.06 -6.81
C LEU A 266 8.37 1.04 -6.06
N ALA A 267 8.64 2.32 -6.37
CA ALA A 267 7.75 3.43 -6.06
C ALA A 267 6.35 3.29 -6.69
N CYS A 268 6.27 2.52 -7.79
CA CYS A 268 5.06 2.20 -8.51
C CYS A 268 4.50 0.89 -7.97
N ASP A 269 3.24 0.88 -7.54
CA ASP A 269 2.60 -0.27 -6.89
C ASP A 269 2.47 -1.48 -7.82
N ASN A 270 2.38 -1.21 -9.13
CA ASN A 270 2.34 -2.23 -10.19
C ASN A 270 3.72 -2.77 -10.57
N VAL A 271 4.82 -2.37 -9.93
CA VAL A 271 6.16 -2.92 -10.17
C VAL A 271 6.59 -3.68 -8.91
N LYS A 272 6.79 -4.99 -9.04
CA LYS A 272 7.10 -5.91 -7.94
C LYS A 272 8.47 -6.54 -8.14
N LEU A 273 9.08 -7.00 -7.06
CA LEU A 273 10.32 -7.78 -7.07
C LEU A 273 9.99 -9.23 -6.72
N ARG A 274 10.36 -10.16 -7.59
CA ARG A 274 10.19 -11.61 -7.40
C ARG A 274 11.55 -12.29 -7.21
N PHE A 275 11.57 -13.25 -6.31
CA PHE A 275 12.70 -14.13 -6.06
C PHE A 275 12.44 -15.47 -6.71
N ASN A 276 13.43 -16.03 -7.40
CA ASN A 276 13.32 -17.32 -8.08
C ASN A 276 13.33 -18.54 -7.13
N PHE A 277 13.52 -18.34 -5.83
CA PHE A 277 13.33 -19.37 -4.80
C PHE A 277 11.92 -19.22 -4.20
N ASN A 278 11.20 -20.34 -4.12
CA ASN A 278 9.85 -20.45 -3.54
C ASN A 278 9.61 -19.50 -2.37
N ASN A 279 8.55 -18.68 -2.50
CA ASN A 279 7.75 -18.07 -1.43
C ASN A 279 8.48 -17.56 -0.17
N VAL A 280 9.66 -16.97 -0.28
CA VAL A 280 10.16 -16.10 0.80
C VAL A 280 9.46 -14.75 0.69
N LYS A 281 8.30 -14.63 1.34
CA LYS A 281 7.66 -13.34 1.59
C LYS A 281 8.58 -12.53 2.50
N LEU A 282 9.30 -11.57 1.94
CA LEU A 282 9.93 -10.53 2.74
C LEU A 282 8.85 -9.82 3.57
N PRO A 283 9.06 -9.56 4.87
CA PRO A 283 8.09 -8.90 5.75
C PRO A 283 7.78 -7.44 5.35
N PHE A 284 8.33 -6.94 4.25
CA PHE A 284 8.16 -5.59 3.70
C PHE A 284 7.40 -5.55 2.36
N ALA A 285 6.80 -6.66 1.93
CA ALA A 285 6.16 -6.80 0.61
C ALA A 285 4.63 -6.96 0.64
N THR A 286 3.94 -6.42 1.65
CA THR A 286 2.51 -6.15 1.56
C THR A 286 2.32 -4.72 1.06
N THR A 287 1.94 -4.57 -0.21
CA THR A 287 1.62 -3.28 -0.84
C THR A 287 0.34 -2.73 -0.22
N PRO A 288 0.34 -1.55 0.44
CA PRO A 288 -0.91 -0.83 0.61
C PRO A 288 -1.13 -0.02 -0.67
N GLY A 289 -2.25 -0.23 -1.36
CA GLY A 289 -2.75 0.75 -2.33
C GLY A 289 -2.99 2.12 -1.65
N PRO A 290 -3.68 3.07 -2.30
CA PRO A 290 -4.09 4.30 -1.64
C PRO A 290 -4.71 3.98 -0.27
N SER A 291 -4.24 4.64 0.79
CA SER A 291 -4.58 4.26 2.16
C SER A 291 -6.09 4.22 2.41
N CYS A 292 -6.85 5.04 1.69
CA CYS A 292 -8.31 5.03 1.66
C CYS A 292 -8.92 3.74 1.08
N ARG A 293 -8.30 3.11 0.06
CA ARG A 293 -8.71 1.82 -0.50
C ARG A 293 -8.41 0.70 0.49
N SER A 294 -7.18 0.66 1.03
CA SER A 294 -6.78 -0.35 2.01
C SER A 294 -7.56 -0.27 3.31
N ALA A 295 -8.04 0.92 3.69
CA ALA A 295 -8.89 1.11 4.86
C ALA A 295 -10.38 0.81 4.56
N CYS A 296 -10.80 0.78 3.30
CA CYS A 296 -12.18 0.47 2.94
C CYS A 296 -12.40 -1.05 2.95
N PRO A 297 -13.31 -1.59 3.78
CA PRO A 297 -13.57 -3.03 3.81
C PRO A 297 -14.10 -3.60 2.49
N ALA A 298 -14.83 -2.78 1.72
CA ALA A 298 -15.30 -3.14 0.39
C ALA A 298 -14.23 -2.97 -0.71
N GLY A 299 -13.06 -2.40 -0.38
CA GLY A 299 -12.01 -2.13 -1.38
C GLY A 299 -12.35 -1.02 -2.37
N THR A 300 -13.36 -0.19 -2.11
CA THR A 300 -13.77 0.89 -3.01
C THR A 300 -12.65 1.91 -3.25
N GLU A 301 -12.46 2.29 -4.52
CA GLU A 301 -11.38 3.16 -4.95
C GLU A 301 -11.72 4.65 -4.84
N ALA A 302 -11.67 5.20 -3.62
CA ALA A 302 -11.98 6.61 -3.35
C ALA A 302 -11.24 7.60 -4.26
N TRP A 303 -9.95 7.38 -4.46
CA TRP A 303 -9.12 8.22 -5.32
C TRP A 303 -9.60 8.25 -6.79
N ARG A 304 -10.16 7.15 -7.31
CA ARG A 304 -10.56 6.99 -8.71
C ARG A 304 -11.87 7.73 -8.97
N TYR A 305 -12.91 7.50 -8.16
CA TYR A 305 -14.17 8.22 -8.35
C TYR A 305 -14.05 9.72 -8.01
N ILE A 306 -13.18 10.11 -7.08
CA ILE A 306 -12.92 11.55 -6.80
C ILE A 306 -12.27 12.24 -8.00
N ALA A 307 -11.38 11.56 -8.72
CA ALA A 307 -10.81 12.09 -9.96
C ALA A 307 -11.88 12.27 -11.05
N HIS A 308 -12.85 11.37 -11.16
CA HIS A 308 -14.00 11.52 -12.06
C HIS A 308 -14.90 12.69 -11.64
N ILE A 309 -15.19 12.85 -10.34
CA ILE A 309 -15.93 14.02 -9.82
C ILE A 309 -15.22 15.32 -10.22
N GLN A 310 -13.90 15.40 -10.09
CA GLN A 310 -13.11 16.59 -10.46
C GLN A 310 -13.24 16.94 -11.95
N ARG A 311 -13.45 15.94 -12.83
CA ARG A 311 -13.65 16.14 -14.27
C ARG A 311 -15.11 16.36 -14.67
N GLY A 312 -16.04 16.34 -13.72
CA GLY A 312 -17.49 16.41 -13.98
C GLY A 312 -18.10 15.10 -14.49
N GLU A 313 -17.36 13.99 -14.44
CA GLU A 313 -17.75 12.68 -14.96
C GLU A 313 -18.53 11.88 -13.89
N LEU A 314 -19.71 12.36 -13.49
CA LEU A 314 -20.44 11.76 -12.35
C LEU A 314 -20.89 10.31 -12.60
N GLU A 315 -21.31 9.99 -13.82
CA GLU A 315 -21.69 8.61 -14.18
C GLU A 315 -20.51 7.63 -14.07
N GLU A 316 -19.33 8.04 -14.52
CA GLU A 316 -18.12 7.23 -14.39
C GLU A 316 -17.69 7.11 -12.92
N ALA A 317 -17.80 8.20 -12.16
CA ALA A 317 -17.59 8.16 -10.71
C ALA A 317 -18.52 7.13 -10.05
N TYR A 318 -19.80 7.09 -10.44
CA TYR A 318 -20.78 6.15 -9.91
C TYR A 318 -20.44 4.70 -10.27
N LYS A 319 -20.07 4.43 -11.53
CA LYS A 319 -19.65 3.09 -11.99
C LYS A 319 -18.47 2.58 -11.16
N VAL A 320 -17.44 3.41 -10.95
CA VAL A 320 -16.28 3.07 -10.11
C VAL A 320 -16.66 2.72 -8.67
N ILE A 321 -17.63 3.42 -8.09
CA ILE A 321 -18.12 3.10 -6.75
C ILE A 321 -18.85 1.74 -6.77
N ARG A 322 -19.72 1.52 -7.77
CA ARG A 322 -20.55 0.30 -7.90
C ARG A 322 -19.77 -0.96 -8.23
N GLU A 323 -18.59 -0.86 -8.87
CA GLU A 323 -17.71 -1.99 -9.18
C GLU A 323 -17.43 -2.87 -7.95
N HIS A 324 -17.20 -2.24 -6.80
CA HIS A 324 -16.80 -2.93 -5.55
C HIS A 324 -17.89 -2.91 -4.47
N ASN A 325 -18.85 -2.00 -4.56
CA ASN A 325 -19.86 -1.81 -3.54
C ASN A 325 -21.26 -1.88 -4.15
N PRO A 326 -22.00 -2.98 -3.91
CA PRO A 326 -23.39 -3.10 -4.36
C PRO A 326 -24.36 -2.10 -3.72
N LEU A 327 -24.02 -1.55 -2.55
CA LEU A 327 -24.88 -0.67 -1.76
C LEU A 327 -24.24 0.73 -1.54
N PRO A 328 -23.90 1.48 -2.61
CA PRO A 328 -23.16 2.73 -2.47
C PRO A 328 -23.92 3.85 -1.78
N SER A 329 -25.21 4.02 -2.05
CA SER A 329 -26.05 5.08 -1.48
C SER A 329 -26.31 4.87 0.02
N VAL A 330 -26.42 3.60 0.46
CA VAL A 330 -26.41 3.23 1.89
C VAL A 330 -25.05 3.57 2.50
N CYS A 331 -23.94 3.09 1.93
CA CYS A 331 -22.60 3.38 2.48
C CYS A 331 -22.27 4.89 2.44
N ALA A 332 -22.86 5.66 1.55
CA ALA A 332 -22.69 7.11 1.50
C ALA A 332 -23.36 7.84 2.69
N ARG A 333 -24.26 7.16 3.41
CA ARG A 333 -25.03 7.73 4.53
C ARG A 333 -24.63 7.16 5.88
N VAL A 334 -24.43 5.84 5.96
CA VAL A 334 -24.28 5.14 7.25
C VAL A 334 -22.91 4.51 7.48
N CYS A 335 -21.97 4.66 6.53
CA CYS A 335 -20.60 4.18 6.71
C CYS A 335 -19.87 5.00 7.79
N HIS A 336 -19.07 4.32 8.60
CA HIS A 336 -18.15 4.92 9.58
C HIS A 336 -16.83 5.40 8.94
N HIS A 337 -16.81 5.56 7.60
CA HIS A 337 -15.74 6.17 6.79
C HIS A 337 -14.28 5.90 7.24
N PRO A 338 -13.86 4.64 7.44
CA PRO A 338 -12.47 4.34 7.86
C PRO A 338 -11.42 4.79 6.83
N CYS A 339 -11.86 5.01 5.59
CA CYS A 339 -11.07 5.60 4.52
C CYS A 339 -10.62 7.05 4.80
N GLU A 340 -11.39 7.80 5.59
CA GLU A 340 -11.08 9.18 5.97
C GLU A 340 -10.06 9.22 7.12
N ASP A 341 -10.17 8.32 8.09
CA ASP A 341 -9.22 8.18 9.21
C ASP A 341 -7.78 7.89 8.74
N LYS A 342 -7.65 7.22 7.58
CA LYS A 342 -6.36 6.89 6.97
C LYS A 342 -5.99 7.82 5.82
N CYS A 343 -6.73 8.91 5.61
CA CYS A 343 -6.50 9.81 4.47
C CYS A 343 -5.16 10.54 4.59
N ARG A 344 -4.32 10.44 3.55
CA ARG A 344 -2.99 11.08 3.53
C ARG A 344 -3.05 12.61 3.57
N ALA A 345 -4.17 13.21 3.14
CA ALA A 345 -4.35 14.66 3.21
C ALA A 345 -4.30 15.19 4.65
N ALA A 346 -4.58 14.34 5.65
CA ALA A 346 -4.53 14.68 7.06
C ALA A 346 -3.15 14.51 7.72
N TRP A 347 -2.15 13.94 7.02
CA TRP A 347 -0.88 13.53 7.66
C TRP A 347 0.05 14.71 8.01
N ASP A 348 0.06 15.76 7.18
CA ASP A 348 0.92 16.93 7.38
C ASP A 348 0.16 18.09 8.07
N GLY A 349 -0.82 17.76 8.94
CA GLY A 349 -1.67 18.73 9.64
C GLY A 349 -2.83 19.28 8.81
N GLY A 350 -3.07 18.74 7.61
CA GLY A 350 -4.27 19.04 6.81
C GLY A 350 -5.53 18.34 7.33
N GLN A 351 -6.63 18.47 6.59
CA GLN A 351 -7.88 17.77 6.89
C GLN A 351 -8.08 16.57 5.95
N PRO A 352 -8.73 15.49 6.41
CA PRO A 352 -9.08 14.38 5.52
C PRO A 352 -10.07 14.85 4.46
N VAL A 353 -9.98 14.26 3.27
CA VAL A 353 -11.00 14.44 2.24
C VAL A 353 -12.32 13.87 2.75
N ASN A 354 -13.43 14.59 2.56
CA ASN A 354 -14.77 14.13 2.94
C ASN A 354 -15.31 13.11 1.92
N ILE A 355 -14.71 11.91 1.93
CA ILE A 355 -14.92 10.82 1.00
C ILE A 355 -16.39 10.33 1.04
N ARG A 356 -16.99 10.23 2.24
CA ARG A 356 -18.39 9.81 2.42
C ARG A 356 -19.36 10.82 1.81
N ALA A 357 -19.14 12.13 2.02
CA ALA A 357 -20.01 13.16 1.42
C ALA A 357 -19.84 13.23 -0.11
N LEU A 358 -18.62 13.09 -0.62
CA LEU A 358 -18.39 13.03 -2.07
C LEU A 358 -19.07 11.81 -2.71
N LYS A 359 -19.01 10.65 -2.03
CA LYS A 359 -19.78 9.46 -2.45
C LYS A 359 -21.28 9.75 -2.45
N ARG A 360 -21.80 10.43 -1.42
CA ARG A 360 -23.20 10.83 -1.33
C ARG A 360 -23.61 11.75 -2.47
N TYR A 361 -22.78 12.74 -2.77
CA TYR A 361 -23.00 13.66 -3.89
C TYR A 361 -23.15 12.88 -5.21
N VAL A 362 -22.29 11.90 -5.48
CA VAL A 362 -22.42 11.06 -6.68
C VAL A 362 -23.70 10.24 -6.65
N THR A 363 -23.98 9.52 -5.55
CA THR A 363 -25.16 8.62 -5.46
C THR A 363 -26.50 9.36 -5.44
N ASP A 364 -26.51 10.64 -5.08
CA ASP A 364 -27.72 11.46 -5.04
C ASP A 364 -28.02 12.10 -6.42
N ASN A 365 -27.02 12.19 -7.31
CA ASN A 365 -27.14 12.81 -8.63
C ASN A 365 -27.13 11.81 -9.81
N VAL A 366 -26.79 10.54 -9.58
CA VAL A 366 -26.73 9.51 -10.62
C VAL A 366 -27.73 8.40 -10.32
N ASP A 367 -28.48 8.00 -11.34
CA ASP A 367 -29.44 6.90 -11.22
C ASP A 367 -28.69 5.56 -11.08
N PRO A 368 -29.08 4.67 -10.13
CA PRO A 368 -28.49 3.35 -10.04
C PRO A 368 -28.49 2.52 -11.32
N ALA A 369 -29.44 2.74 -12.23
CA ALA A 369 -29.55 2.07 -13.52
C ALA A 369 -28.40 2.41 -14.50
N THR A 370 -27.60 3.45 -14.22
CA THR A 370 -26.39 3.79 -15.00
C THR A 370 -25.34 2.68 -14.93
N TYR A 371 -25.33 1.88 -13.87
CA TYR A 371 -24.41 0.75 -13.74
C TYR A 371 -24.96 -0.48 -14.45
N LYS A 372 -24.37 -0.82 -15.60
CA LYS A 372 -24.71 -2.01 -16.40
C LYS A 372 -23.51 -2.97 -16.46
N PRO A 373 -23.33 -3.82 -15.44
CA PRO A 373 -22.21 -4.76 -15.41
C PRO A 373 -22.34 -5.83 -16.49
N LEU A 374 -21.20 -6.26 -17.04
CA LEU A 374 -21.16 -7.42 -17.92
C LEU A 374 -21.52 -8.67 -17.11
N LYS A 375 -22.49 -9.44 -17.61
CA LYS A 375 -22.91 -10.70 -16.99
C LYS A 375 -22.21 -11.85 -17.70
N VAL A 376 -21.71 -12.81 -16.93
CA VAL A 376 -21.15 -14.04 -17.49
C VAL A 376 -22.30 -14.92 -17.98
N VAL A 377 -22.33 -15.18 -19.28
CA VAL A 377 -23.24 -16.16 -19.88
C VAL A 377 -22.57 -17.53 -19.80
N LYS A 378 -23.17 -18.47 -19.07
CA LYS A 378 -22.65 -19.84 -18.99
C LYS A 378 -22.90 -20.58 -20.31
N ALA A 379 -21.85 -21.18 -20.87
CA ALA A 379 -21.85 -21.79 -22.19
C ALA A 379 -22.73 -23.06 -22.30
N ASP A 380 -23.04 -23.71 -21.18
CA ASP A 380 -23.83 -24.94 -21.11
C ASP A 380 -25.34 -24.71 -20.98
N GLY A 381 -25.78 -23.45 -20.86
CA GLY A 381 -27.19 -23.07 -20.65
C GLY A 381 -27.78 -23.50 -19.30
N LYS A 382 -27.02 -24.17 -18.42
CA LYS A 382 -27.49 -24.67 -17.12
C LYS A 382 -27.08 -23.71 -16.01
N ALA A 383 -27.93 -22.73 -15.76
CA ALA A 383 -27.74 -21.82 -14.63
C ALA A 383 -28.08 -22.53 -13.30
N LEU A 384 -27.04 -22.92 -12.55
CA LEU A 384 -27.19 -23.48 -11.20
C LEU A 384 -27.98 -22.53 -10.28
N LYS A 385 -28.82 -23.11 -9.41
CA LYS A 385 -29.65 -22.38 -8.46
C LYS A 385 -28.93 -22.23 -7.11
N VAL A 386 -28.98 -21.03 -6.53
CA VAL A 386 -28.43 -20.73 -5.20
C VAL A 386 -29.49 -20.09 -4.31
N ALA A 387 -29.67 -20.61 -3.09
CA ALA A 387 -30.55 -20.03 -2.09
C ALA A 387 -29.75 -19.08 -1.18
N VAL A 388 -30.29 -17.90 -0.92
CA VAL A 388 -29.72 -16.92 0.02
C VAL A 388 -30.75 -16.67 1.12
N ILE A 389 -30.39 -16.92 2.38
CA ILE A 389 -31.30 -16.75 3.52
C ILE A 389 -31.01 -15.41 4.21
N GLY A 390 -31.91 -14.45 4.06
CA GLY A 390 -31.85 -13.10 4.60
C GLY A 390 -31.53 -12.06 3.53
N ALA A 391 -32.37 -11.03 3.39
CA ALA A 391 -32.22 -9.91 2.47
C ALA A 391 -31.54 -8.69 3.13
N GLY A 392 -30.60 -8.93 4.05
CA GLY A 392 -29.73 -7.90 4.61
C GLY A 392 -28.57 -7.52 3.66
N PRO A 393 -27.67 -6.62 4.07
CA PRO A 393 -26.53 -6.19 3.25
C PRO A 393 -25.71 -7.36 2.68
N ALA A 394 -25.43 -8.37 3.52
CA ALA A 394 -24.66 -9.54 3.12
C ALA A 394 -25.39 -10.39 2.06
N GLY A 395 -26.68 -10.67 2.26
CA GLY A 395 -27.47 -11.46 1.33
C GLY A 395 -27.69 -10.75 -0.01
N LEU A 396 -27.98 -9.44 0.02
CA LEU A 396 -28.12 -8.62 -1.19
C LEU A 396 -26.80 -8.56 -1.99
N THR A 397 -25.66 -8.40 -1.31
CA THR A 397 -24.33 -8.42 -1.94
C THR A 397 -24.03 -9.79 -2.55
N ALA A 398 -24.28 -10.88 -1.81
CA ALA A 398 -24.07 -12.23 -2.31
C ALA A 398 -24.95 -12.52 -3.53
N ALA A 399 -26.22 -12.12 -3.49
CA ALA A 399 -27.13 -12.28 -4.62
C ALA A 399 -26.68 -11.50 -5.84
N HIS A 400 -26.28 -10.24 -5.69
CA HIS A 400 -25.69 -9.42 -6.76
C HIS A 400 -24.48 -10.12 -7.39
N ASP A 401 -23.48 -10.50 -6.60
CA ASP A 401 -22.22 -11.03 -7.14
C ASP A 401 -22.40 -12.41 -7.81
N LEU A 402 -23.34 -13.22 -7.30
CA LEU A 402 -23.72 -14.49 -7.91
C LEU A 402 -24.54 -14.28 -9.19
N SER A 403 -25.43 -13.29 -9.23
CA SER A 403 -26.23 -12.97 -10.43
C SER A 403 -25.33 -12.56 -11.60
N LEU A 404 -24.29 -11.76 -11.34
CA LEU A 404 -23.30 -11.34 -12.35
C LEU A 404 -22.47 -12.50 -12.90
N LYS A 405 -22.31 -13.57 -12.11
CA LYS A 405 -21.65 -14.82 -12.54
C LYS A 405 -22.59 -15.80 -13.25
N GLY A 406 -23.84 -15.40 -13.51
CA GLY A 406 -24.81 -16.19 -14.26
C GLY A 406 -25.51 -17.28 -13.45
N TYR A 407 -25.55 -17.18 -12.12
CA TYR A 407 -26.33 -18.08 -11.26
C TYR A 407 -27.76 -17.57 -11.08
N LYS A 408 -28.73 -18.49 -10.93
CA LYS A 408 -30.11 -18.12 -10.54
C LYS A 408 -30.19 -18.10 -9.02
N VAL A 409 -30.41 -16.93 -8.44
CA VAL A 409 -30.40 -16.73 -6.99
C VAL A 409 -31.83 -16.51 -6.49
N THR A 410 -32.22 -17.21 -5.43
CA THR A 410 -33.46 -16.89 -4.69
C THR A 410 -33.12 -16.43 -3.29
N ILE A 411 -33.52 -15.22 -2.93
CA ILE A 411 -33.38 -14.64 -1.60
C ILE A 411 -34.66 -14.91 -0.82
N PHE A 412 -34.54 -15.52 0.35
CA PHE A 412 -35.64 -15.75 1.29
C PHE A 412 -35.49 -14.80 2.48
N GLU A 413 -36.45 -13.91 2.70
CA GLU A 413 -36.45 -12.93 3.78
C GLU A 413 -37.63 -13.19 4.72
N LYS A 414 -37.37 -13.13 6.03
CA LYS A 414 -38.37 -13.36 7.07
C LYS A 414 -39.40 -12.24 7.14
N GLU A 415 -38.95 -11.01 6.99
CA GLU A 415 -39.80 -9.82 7.11
C GLU A 415 -40.51 -9.50 5.78
N SER A 416 -41.53 -8.63 5.84
CA SER A 416 -42.30 -8.22 4.66
C SER A 416 -41.55 -7.29 3.71
N GLN A 417 -40.37 -6.80 4.11
CA GLN A 417 -39.55 -5.86 3.34
C GLN A 417 -38.07 -6.27 3.36
N PRO A 418 -37.36 -6.18 2.22
CA PRO A 418 -35.92 -6.43 2.15
C PRO A 418 -35.10 -5.29 2.77
N GLY A 419 -33.81 -5.56 2.99
CA GLY A 419 -32.84 -4.61 3.53
C GLY A 419 -32.34 -4.97 4.94
N GLY A 420 -32.98 -5.91 5.62
CA GLY A 420 -32.57 -6.39 6.95
C GLY A 420 -32.42 -5.24 7.95
N ILE A 421 -31.23 -5.08 8.55
CA ILE A 421 -30.98 -4.01 9.53
C ILE A 421 -31.03 -2.60 8.92
N LEU A 422 -30.80 -2.47 7.60
CA LEU A 422 -30.89 -1.17 6.91
C LEU A 422 -32.32 -0.62 6.96
N TYR A 423 -33.31 -1.51 6.88
CA TYR A 423 -34.71 -1.13 6.98
C TYR A 423 -35.18 -1.15 8.44
N SER A 424 -34.99 -2.28 9.14
CA SER A 424 -35.56 -2.50 10.47
C SER A 424 -34.83 -1.75 11.60
N GLY A 425 -33.52 -1.53 11.47
CA GLY A 425 -32.70 -0.93 12.52
C GLY A 425 -32.44 0.56 12.31
N ILE A 426 -32.03 0.94 11.10
CA ILE A 426 -31.61 2.31 10.81
C ILE A 426 -32.84 3.18 10.53
N PRO A 427 -33.02 4.30 11.25
CA PRO A 427 -34.18 5.16 11.03
C PRO A 427 -34.15 5.96 9.70
N PRO A 428 -35.32 6.40 9.20
CA PRO A 428 -35.45 7.08 7.91
C PRO A 428 -34.66 8.39 7.78
N TYR A 429 -34.44 9.13 8.89
CA TYR A 429 -33.68 10.38 8.86
C TYR A 429 -32.19 10.18 8.58
N ARG A 430 -31.64 8.97 8.85
CA ARG A 430 -30.27 8.61 8.47
C ARG A 430 -30.23 7.92 7.11
N LEU A 431 -31.18 7.02 6.88
CA LEU A 431 -31.28 6.24 5.66
C LEU A 431 -32.71 6.31 5.10
N PRO A 432 -32.99 7.24 4.17
CA PRO A 432 -34.31 7.39 3.57
C PRO A 432 -34.78 6.11 2.88
N ARG A 433 -36.05 5.75 3.09
CA ARG A 433 -36.64 4.50 2.58
C ARG A 433 -36.68 4.43 1.07
N ASN A 434 -36.94 5.55 0.41
CA ASN A 434 -36.93 5.65 -1.06
C ASN A 434 -35.53 5.39 -1.65
N ILE A 435 -34.47 5.88 -1.00
CA ILE A 435 -33.08 5.64 -1.44
C ILE A 435 -32.71 4.17 -1.28
N LEU A 436 -33.02 3.58 -0.12
CA LEU A 436 -32.80 2.15 0.11
C LEU A 436 -33.56 1.29 -0.90
N LYS A 437 -34.83 1.62 -1.19
CA LYS A 437 -35.64 0.90 -2.17
C LYS A 437 -34.99 0.93 -3.56
N LYS A 438 -34.63 2.12 -4.06
CA LYS A 438 -33.98 2.27 -5.38
C LYS A 438 -32.69 1.44 -5.50
N GLU A 439 -31.91 1.39 -4.43
CA GLU A 439 -30.67 0.63 -4.39
C GLU A 439 -30.89 -0.89 -4.36
N ILE A 440 -31.90 -1.36 -3.62
CA ILE A 440 -32.29 -2.78 -3.64
C ILE A 440 -32.86 -3.15 -5.00
N ASP A 441 -33.73 -2.34 -5.58
CA ASP A 441 -34.32 -2.59 -6.90
C ASP A 441 -33.22 -2.75 -7.98
N ALA A 442 -32.12 -1.99 -7.88
CA ALA A 442 -30.98 -2.09 -8.80
C ALA A 442 -30.13 -3.38 -8.62
N ILE A 443 -30.32 -4.13 -7.53
CA ILE A 443 -29.70 -5.44 -7.28
C ILE A 443 -30.60 -6.57 -7.78
N ILE A 444 -31.93 -6.40 -7.71
CA ILE A 444 -32.90 -7.41 -8.14
C ILE A 444 -33.02 -7.40 -9.67
N ASP A 445 -32.13 -8.13 -10.32
CA ASP A 445 -32.14 -8.33 -11.77
C ASP A 445 -32.90 -9.61 -12.19
N GLU A 446 -32.87 -9.97 -13.47
CA GLU A 446 -33.55 -11.15 -14.03
C GLU A 446 -33.03 -12.52 -13.52
N ASN A 447 -31.92 -12.52 -12.78
CA ASN A 447 -31.34 -13.70 -12.17
C ASN A 447 -31.64 -13.79 -10.67
N VAL A 448 -32.21 -12.76 -10.06
CA VAL A 448 -32.48 -12.69 -8.61
C VAL A 448 -34.00 -12.69 -8.35
N THR A 449 -34.49 -13.72 -7.65
CA THR A 449 -35.85 -13.76 -7.12
C THR A 449 -35.85 -13.41 -5.64
N LEU A 450 -36.69 -12.47 -5.21
CA LEU A 450 -36.87 -12.14 -3.80
C LEU A 450 -38.20 -12.70 -3.29
N LYS A 451 -38.17 -13.49 -2.21
CA LYS A 451 -39.32 -14.00 -1.48
C LYS A 451 -39.30 -13.48 -0.05
N CYS A 452 -40.16 -12.53 0.26
CA CYS A 452 -40.39 -12.05 1.62
C CYS A 452 -41.30 -13.00 2.42
N ASP A 453 -41.49 -12.69 3.70
CA ASP A 453 -42.39 -13.43 4.61
C ASP A 453 -42.09 -14.94 4.68
N THR A 454 -40.82 -15.33 4.49
CA THR A 454 -40.36 -16.72 4.52
C THR A 454 -39.29 -16.92 5.58
N THR A 455 -39.60 -17.72 6.60
CA THR A 455 -38.73 -17.94 7.76
C THR A 455 -38.04 -19.30 7.72
N LEU A 456 -36.70 -19.29 7.75
CA LEU A 456 -35.91 -20.51 7.93
C LEU A 456 -36.21 -21.18 9.28
N GLY A 457 -36.47 -22.49 9.25
CA GLY A 457 -36.83 -23.32 10.41
C GLY A 457 -38.33 -23.34 10.71
N LYS A 458 -39.15 -22.58 9.98
CA LYS A 458 -40.62 -22.61 10.08
C LYS A 458 -41.26 -22.92 8.73
N ASP A 459 -40.92 -22.13 7.72
CA ASP A 459 -41.53 -22.22 6.38
C ASP A 459 -40.64 -22.99 5.40
N ILE A 460 -39.32 -22.98 5.61
CA ILE A 460 -38.30 -23.72 4.82
C ILE A 460 -37.23 -24.30 5.75
N THR A 461 -36.59 -25.41 5.35
CA THR A 461 -35.38 -25.96 6.00
C THR A 461 -34.20 -25.97 5.05
N ILE A 462 -32.99 -26.25 5.53
CA ILE A 462 -31.82 -26.34 4.65
C ILE A 462 -31.96 -27.54 3.71
N GLU A 463 -32.46 -28.65 4.26
CA GLU A 463 -32.70 -29.91 3.55
C GLU A 463 -33.74 -29.71 2.44
N SER A 464 -34.87 -29.06 2.74
CA SER A 464 -35.92 -28.81 1.74
C SER A 464 -35.43 -27.96 0.57
N LEU A 465 -34.49 -27.04 0.81
CA LEU A 465 -33.90 -26.24 -0.27
C LEU A 465 -33.01 -27.10 -1.19
N PHE A 466 -32.24 -28.03 -0.66
CA PHE A 466 -31.48 -28.95 -1.52
C PHE A 466 -32.41 -29.88 -2.30
N GLU A 467 -33.50 -30.34 -1.70
CA GLU A 467 -34.56 -31.13 -2.37
C GLU A 467 -35.26 -30.32 -3.49
N ASP A 468 -35.44 -29.01 -3.31
CA ASP A 468 -35.97 -28.08 -4.31
C ASP A 468 -35.00 -27.78 -5.48
N GLY A 469 -33.82 -28.42 -5.48
CA GLY A 469 -32.81 -28.35 -6.53
C GLY A 469 -31.90 -27.12 -6.43
N PHE A 470 -31.75 -26.54 -5.24
CA PHE A 470 -30.67 -25.57 -4.98
C PHE A 470 -29.36 -26.30 -4.75
N GLU A 471 -28.28 -25.83 -5.38
CA GLU A 471 -26.94 -26.46 -5.30
C GLU A 471 -26.09 -25.90 -4.16
N ALA A 472 -26.47 -24.73 -3.66
CA ALA A 472 -25.81 -24.07 -2.55
C ALA A 472 -26.79 -23.20 -1.76
N VAL A 473 -26.53 -23.09 -0.45
CA VAL A 473 -27.29 -22.24 0.48
C VAL A 473 -26.32 -21.30 1.19
N PHE A 474 -26.57 -19.98 1.09
CA PHE A 474 -25.82 -18.94 1.79
C PHE A 474 -26.67 -18.35 2.92
N ILE A 475 -26.21 -18.50 4.17
CA ILE A 475 -26.96 -18.04 5.35
C ILE A 475 -26.50 -16.64 5.75
N ALA A 476 -27.38 -15.65 5.62
CA ALA A 476 -27.14 -14.23 5.86
C ALA A 476 -28.17 -13.61 6.83
N VAL A 477 -28.68 -14.39 7.79
CA VAL A 477 -29.74 -13.99 8.73
C VAL A 477 -29.31 -12.93 9.76
N GLY A 478 -28.01 -12.68 9.95
CA GLY A 478 -27.53 -11.67 10.89
C GLY A 478 -27.81 -11.97 12.38
N ALA A 479 -27.62 -10.97 13.23
CA ALA A 479 -27.71 -11.10 14.70
C ALA A 479 -28.94 -10.36 15.25
N HIS A 480 -30.04 -11.09 15.44
CA HIS A 480 -31.33 -10.53 15.87
C HIS A 480 -31.54 -10.48 17.39
N LYS A 481 -30.70 -11.15 18.19
CA LYS A 481 -30.83 -11.18 19.66
C LYS A 481 -30.14 -9.95 20.27
N SER A 482 -30.83 -9.27 21.18
CA SER A 482 -30.25 -8.16 21.95
C SER A 482 -29.53 -8.67 23.20
N ARG A 483 -28.49 -7.96 23.64
CA ARG A 483 -27.84 -8.21 24.94
C ARG A 483 -28.77 -7.79 26.08
N ARG A 484 -28.87 -8.65 27.09
CA ARG A 484 -29.63 -8.44 28.31
C ARG A 484 -28.75 -7.80 29.38
N LEU A 485 -29.36 -7.02 30.26
CA LEU A 485 -28.73 -6.42 31.44
C LEU A 485 -28.55 -7.44 32.56
N ASN A 486 -29.32 -8.54 32.53
CA ASN A 486 -29.35 -9.57 33.57
C ASN A 486 -29.71 -9.00 34.95
N LEU A 487 -30.69 -8.11 34.97
CA LEU A 487 -31.26 -7.55 36.19
C LEU A 487 -32.61 -8.22 36.47
N GLU A 488 -32.99 -8.30 37.75
CA GLU A 488 -34.35 -8.66 38.12
C GLU A 488 -35.35 -7.68 37.48
N ASN A 489 -36.56 -8.14 37.16
CA ASN A 489 -37.61 -7.35 36.51
C ASN A 489 -37.31 -6.84 35.09
N GLU A 490 -36.29 -7.35 34.38
CA GLU A 490 -35.99 -6.89 33.01
C GLU A 490 -37.06 -7.27 31.96
N ASN A 491 -38.05 -8.11 32.31
CA ASN A 491 -39.14 -8.53 31.42
C ASN A 491 -40.48 -7.82 31.70
N VAL A 492 -40.51 -6.83 32.59
CA VAL A 492 -41.73 -6.08 32.88
C VAL A 492 -42.15 -5.20 31.71
N SER A 493 -43.43 -4.86 31.66
CA SER A 493 -43.96 -3.96 30.64
C SER A 493 -43.29 -2.58 30.72
N GLY A 494 -42.97 -2.01 29.54
CA GLY A 494 -42.23 -0.75 29.41
C GLY A 494 -40.73 -0.91 29.15
N ILE A 495 -40.18 -2.12 29.24
CA ILE A 495 -38.79 -2.41 28.87
C ILE A 495 -38.73 -3.08 27.51
N TYR A 496 -38.00 -2.47 26.58
CA TYR A 496 -37.88 -2.97 25.22
C TYR A 496 -36.42 -3.12 24.81
N PRO A 497 -36.03 -4.29 24.28
CA PRO A 497 -34.75 -4.42 23.62
C PRO A 497 -34.64 -3.47 22.42
N ALA A 498 -33.48 -2.82 22.24
CA ALA A 498 -33.30 -1.77 21.23
C ALA A 498 -33.68 -2.21 19.80
N LEU A 499 -33.29 -3.43 19.39
CA LEU A 499 -33.64 -3.94 18.05
C LEU A 499 -35.13 -4.18 17.89
N HIS A 500 -35.82 -4.63 18.94
CA HIS A 500 -37.27 -4.81 18.91
C HIS A 500 -37.97 -3.45 18.80
N PHE A 501 -37.55 -2.48 19.61
CA PHE A 501 -38.07 -1.11 19.58
C PHE A 501 -37.89 -0.45 18.21
N LEU A 502 -36.67 -0.49 17.66
CA LEU A 502 -36.36 0.09 16.35
C LEU A 502 -37.13 -0.61 15.24
N LYS A 503 -37.22 -1.95 15.25
CA LYS A 503 -38.00 -2.70 14.24
C LYS A 503 -39.47 -2.29 14.28
N LYS A 504 -40.07 -2.20 15.46
CA LYS A 504 -41.46 -1.78 15.66
C LYS A 504 -41.71 -0.37 15.13
N PHE A 505 -40.82 0.56 15.41
CA PHE A 505 -40.89 1.92 14.89
C PHE A 505 -40.69 1.98 13.36
N ASN A 506 -39.68 1.29 12.83
CA ASN A 506 -39.24 1.45 11.45
C ASN A 506 -40.05 0.64 10.43
N LEU A 507 -40.43 -0.59 10.78
CA LEU A 507 -41.09 -1.54 9.88
C LEU A 507 -42.61 -1.55 10.06
N HIS A 508 -43.08 -1.46 11.31
CA HIS A 508 -44.50 -1.55 11.64
C HIS A 508 -45.15 -0.19 11.94
N ASN A 509 -44.35 0.89 11.96
CA ASN A 509 -44.79 2.23 12.33
C ASN A 509 -45.49 2.29 13.69
N GLU A 510 -45.08 1.43 14.63
CA GLU A 510 -45.65 1.30 15.97
C GLU A 510 -44.89 2.20 16.97
N SER A 511 -45.63 2.98 17.75
CA SER A 511 -45.07 3.82 18.82
C SER A 511 -45.16 3.12 20.17
N LEU A 512 -44.02 2.63 20.67
CA LEU A 512 -43.92 1.94 21.96
C LEU A 512 -43.54 2.87 23.13
N ALA A 513 -42.89 3.99 22.87
CA ALA A 513 -42.37 4.90 23.89
C ALA A 513 -43.43 5.93 24.32
N LYS A 514 -43.48 6.22 25.62
CA LYS A 514 -44.35 7.23 26.23
C LYS A 514 -43.74 7.80 27.52
N GLY A 515 -44.11 9.03 27.88
CA GLY A 515 -43.65 9.72 29.08
C GLY A 515 -42.14 10.00 29.06
N ARG A 516 -41.47 9.73 30.18
CA ARG A 516 -40.02 9.86 30.34
C ARG A 516 -39.32 8.57 29.90
N VAL A 517 -38.48 8.66 28.88
CA VAL A 517 -37.84 7.49 28.26
C VAL A 517 -36.36 7.43 28.62
N GLY A 518 -35.94 6.30 29.19
CA GLY A 518 -34.53 5.98 29.44
C GLY A 518 -33.97 5.02 28.40
N ILE A 519 -32.79 5.33 27.86
CA ILE A 519 -32.07 4.47 26.92
C ILE A 519 -30.76 4.02 27.56
N ILE A 520 -30.50 2.71 27.60
CA ILE A 520 -29.27 2.17 28.20
C ILE A 520 -28.30 1.78 27.10
N GLY A 521 -27.16 2.48 27.01
CA GLY A 521 -26.09 2.19 26.06
C GLY A 521 -25.50 3.45 25.40
N GLY A 522 -24.43 3.26 24.64
CA GLY A 522 -23.69 4.36 23.98
C GLY A 522 -23.22 4.03 22.56
N GLY A 523 -23.87 3.07 21.90
CA GLY A 523 -23.61 2.72 20.49
C GLY A 523 -24.66 3.30 19.55
N ASN A 524 -24.50 3.09 18.24
CA ASN A 524 -25.44 3.60 17.23
C ASN A 524 -26.89 3.20 17.52
N SER A 525 -27.17 1.95 17.91
CA SER A 525 -28.52 1.52 18.26
C SER A 525 -29.13 2.29 19.44
N ALA A 526 -28.31 2.74 20.40
CA ALA A 526 -28.79 3.53 21.54
C ALA A 526 -29.18 4.94 21.08
N ILE A 527 -28.32 5.61 20.31
CA ILE A 527 -28.59 6.94 19.77
C ILE A 527 -29.77 6.91 18.79
N ASP A 528 -29.84 5.91 17.91
CA ASP A 528 -30.96 5.73 17.00
C ASP A 528 -32.28 5.49 17.77
N SER A 529 -32.25 4.67 18.84
CA SER A 529 -33.43 4.45 19.69
C SER A 529 -33.85 5.73 20.41
N ALA A 530 -32.89 6.51 20.92
CA ALA A 530 -33.16 7.75 21.64
C ALA A 530 -33.84 8.78 20.72
N ARG A 531 -33.26 9.01 19.54
CA ARG A 531 -33.81 9.94 18.55
C ARG A 531 -35.12 9.42 17.96
N ALA A 532 -35.30 8.10 17.79
CA ALA A 532 -36.57 7.53 17.36
C ALA A 532 -37.67 7.69 18.43
N ALA A 533 -37.34 7.50 19.71
CA ALA A 533 -38.26 7.71 20.82
C ALA A 533 -38.72 9.16 20.90
N LEU A 534 -37.80 10.12 20.77
CA LEU A 534 -38.12 11.56 20.83
C LEU A 534 -39.18 11.99 19.80
N ARG A 535 -39.28 11.28 18.67
CA ARG A 535 -40.21 11.59 17.58
C ARG A 535 -41.60 10.96 17.78
N GLN A 536 -41.79 10.17 18.83
CA GLN A 536 -43.09 9.59 19.16
C GLN A 536 -43.91 10.58 19.98
N LYS A 537 -45.18 10.78 19.57
CA LYS A 537 -46.05 11.85 20.09
C LYS A 537 -46.26 11.84 21.60
N LYS A 538 -46.16 10.68 22.25
CA LYS A 538 -46.43 10.50 23.68
C LYS A 538 -45.19 10.66 24.56
N VAL A 539 -44.05 11.04 24.01
CA VAL A 539 -42.78 11.17 24.75
C VAL A 539 -42.59 12.60 25.24
N GLU A 540 -42.29 12.74 26.52
CA GLU A 540 -42.05 14.02 27.19
C GLU A 540 -40.57 14.37 27.20
N SER A 541 -39.70 13.39 27.45
CA SER A 541 -38.25 13.57 27.50
C SER A 541 -37.51 12.26 27.26
N VAL A 542 -36.28 12.35 26.75
CA VAL A 542 -35.41 11.20 26.49
C VAL A 542 -34.06 11.42 27.15
N THR A 543 -33.60 10.43 27.91
CA THR A 543 -32.27 10.42 28.53
C THR A 543 -31.52 9.14 28.15
N VAL A 544 -30.29 9.30 27.65
CA VAL A 544 -29.35 8.20 27.39
C VAL A 544 -28.46 8.02 28.61
N PHE A 545 -28.49 6.83 29.19
CA PHE A 545 -27.66 6.42 30.31
C PHE A 545 -26.49 5.57 29.80
N TYR A 546 -25.27 6.04 30.04
CA TYR A 546 -24.06 5.39 29.58
C TYR A 546 -23.06 5.16 30.70
N ARG A 547 -22.57 3.92 30.79
CA ARG A 547 -21.66 3.50 31.87
C ARG A 547 -20.28 4.14 31.82
N ARG A 548 -19.84 4.71 30.70
CA ARG A 548 -18.54 5.39 30.53
C ARG A 548 -18.74 6.87 30.17
N THR A 549 -17.67 7.60 29.83
CA THR A 549 -17.78 8.98 29.36
C THR A 549 -18.14 9.04 27.87
N ARG A 550 -18.49 10.24 27.39
CA ARG A 550 -18.75 10.51 25.97
C ARG A 550 -17.62 10.02 25.06
N LYS A 551 -16.36 10.12 25.50
CA LYS A 551 -15.18 9.74 24.71
C LYS A 551 -15.14 8.24 24.37
N GLU A 552 -15.72 7.39 25.21
CA GLU A 552 -15.75 5.94 24.98
C GLU A 552 -17.01 5.46 24.24
N MET A 553 -17.96 6.35 23.93
CA MET A 553 -19.14 6.01 23.12
C MET A 553 -18.70 5.51 21.74
N THR A 554 -19.41 4.49 21.25
CA THR A 554 -19.12 3.87 19.94
C THR A 554 -20.09 4.32 18.86
N ALA A 555 -21.08 5.15 19.21
CA ALA A 555 -21.91 5.83 18.23
C ALA A 555 -21.07 6.86 17.47
N PHE A 556 -21.47 7.19 16.24
CA PHE A 556 -20.78 8.23 15.47
C PHE A 556 -20.91 9.58 16.17
N SER A 557 -19.81 10.33 16.22
CA SER A 557 -19.74 11.65 16.85
C SER A 557 -20.86 12.57 16.38
N GLU A 558 -21.11 12.62 15.08
CA GLU A 558 -22.10 13.49 14.47
C GLU A 558 -23.53 13.10 14.87
N GLU A 559 -23.77 11.82 15.16
CA GLU A 559 -25.06 11.33 15.65
C GLU A 559 -25.27 11.67 17.13
N ILE A 560 -24.21 11.63 17.94
CA ILE A 560 -24.24 12.07 19.34
C ILE A 560 -24.52 13.57 19.39
N ASP A 561 -23.79 14.36 18.60
CA ASP A 561 -23.95 15.81 18.53
C ASP A 561 -25.36 16.19 18.05
N ALA A 562 -25.90 15.46 17.07
CA ALA A 562 -27.28 15.67 16.60
C ALA A 562 -28.32 15.31 17.66
N ALA A 563 -28.12 14.24 18.43
CA ALA A 563 -29.01 13.84 19.51
C ALA A 563 -29.10 14.91 20.61
N GLU A 564 -27.97 15.45 21.05
CA GLU A 564 -27.94 16.53 22.05
C GLU A 564 -28.60 17.81 21.53
N LYS A 565 -28.37 18.17 20.25
CA LYS A 565 -29.04 19.31 19.60
C LYS A 565 -30.56 19.13 19.50
N GLU A 566 -31.04 17.90 19.40
CA GLU A 566 -32.47 17.58 19.45
C GLU A 566 -33.04 17.62 20.89
N GLY A 567 -32.22 17.89 21.90
CA GLY A 567 -32.63 17.99 23.31
C GLY A 567 -32.54 16.68 24.09
N ILE A 568 -31.87 15.66 23.55
CA ILE A 568 -31.67 14.38 24.26
C ILE A 568 -30.56 14.54 25.29
N LYS A 569 -30.88 14.26 26.55
CA LYS A 569 -29.90 14.30 27.65
C LYS A 569 -29.01 13.07 27.61
N ILE A 570 -27.71 13.23 27.83
CA ILE A 570 -26.77 12.11 27.94
C ILE A 570 -26.16 12.12 29.35
N GLU A 571 -26.55 11.15 30.16
CA GLU A 571 -26.00 10.91 31.49
C GLU A 571 -24.89 9.86 31.39
N THR A 572 -23.66 10.29 31.63
CA THR A 572 -22.46 9.44 31.57
C THR A 572 -22.05 8.93 32.95
N LEU A 573 -21.20 7.91 32.98
CA LEU A 573 -20.69 7.28 34.20
C LEU A 573 -21.81 6.74 35.11
N VAL A 574 -22.83 6.14 34.50
CA VAL A 574 -23.96 5.54 35.23
C VAL A 574 -24.29 4.15 34.71
N SER A 575 -24.46 3.20 35.64
CA SER A 575 -24.86 1.82 35.33
C SER A 575 -26.17 1.48 36.04
N PRO A 576 -27.15 0.86 35.36
CA PRO A 576 -28.35 0.37 36.02
C PRO A 576 -28.01 -0.82 36.92
N VAL A 577 -28.53 -0.84 38.14
CA VAL A 577 -28.32 -1.93 39.11
C VAL A 577 -29.61 -2.61 39.55
N LYS A 578 -30.75 -1.93 39.44
CA LYS A 578 -32.05 -2.48 39.83
C LYS A 578 -33.17 -1.88 39.02
N ILE A 579 -34.13 -2.71 38.65
CA ILE A 579 -35.36 -2.32 37.95
C ILE A 579 -36.51 -2.47 38.94
N LEU A 580 -37.21 -1.37 39.22
CA LEU A 580 -38.36 -1.34 40.10
C LEU A 580 -39.64 -1.40 39.26
N ALA A 581 -40.56 -2.27 39.66
CA ALA A 581 -41.82 -2.49 38.97
C ALA A 581 -42.96 -2.70 39.96
N GLU A 582 -44.13 -2.17 39.62
CA GLU A 582 -45.37 -2.34 40.36
C GLU A 582 -46.42 -2.92 39.41
N GLY A 583 -47.13 -3.96 39.81
CA GLY A 583 -48.15 -4.62 38.97
C GLY A 583 -47.61 -5.12 37.62
N GLY A 584 -46.31 -5.45 37.52
CA GLY A 584 -45.67 -5.88 36.27
C GLY A 584 -45.34 -4.75 35.28
N GLN A 585 -45.41 -3.49 35.71
CA GLN A 585 -45.10 -2.30 34.91
C GLN A 585 -43.87 -1.58 35.48
N LEU A 586 -42.96 -1.14 34.60
CA LEU A 586 -41.80 -0.34 34.98
C LEU A 586 -42.23 0.96 35.67
N THR A 587 -41.70 1.22 36.87
CA THR A 587 -41.90 2.48 37.61
C THR A 587 -40.63 3.32 37.64
N SER A 588 -39.48 2.71 37.95
CA SER A 588 -38.18 3.41 38.01
C SER A 588 -36.99 2.45 37.88
N VAL A 589 -35.80 3.01 37.69
CA VAL A 589 -34.54 2.27 37.59
C VAL A 589 -33.52 2.91 38.52
N GLU A 590 -32.87 2.10 39.35
CA GLU A 590 -31.77 2.54 40.21
C GLU A 590 -30.45 2.46 39.45
N PHE A 591 -29.64 3.51 39.59
CA PHE A 591 -28.33 3.62 38.96
C PHE A 591 -27.25 3.83 40.00
N ILE A 592 -26.07 3.29 39.72
CA ILE A 592 -24.83 3.62 40.45
C ILE A 592 -23.99 4.59 39.61
N LYS A 593 -23.22 5.43 40.28
CA LYS A 593 -22.18 6.25 39.63
C LYS A 593 -20.90 5.45 39.51
N ASN A 594 -20.33 5.47 38.32
CA ASN A 594 -19.10 4.77 37.96
C ASN A 594 -17.89 5.71 38.02
N VAL A 595 -16.70 5.13 38.13
CA VAL A 595 -15.42 5.84 37.97
C VAL A 595 -14.57 5.03 37.02
N LEU A 596 -14.01 5.68 36.01
CA LEU A 596 -13.22 4.96 35.00
C LEU A 596 -11.92 4.40 35.59
N GLY A 597 -11.73 3.09 35.50
CA GLY A 597 -10.47 2.39 35.75
C GLY A 597 -9.54 2.35 34.53
N GLY A 598 -8.67 1.33 34.48
CA GLY A 598 -7.77 1.07 33.36
C GLY A 598 -8.48 0.67 32.07
N ALA A 599 -7.74 0.57 30.96
CA ALA A 599 -8.28 0.16 29.67
C ALA A 599 -8.70 -1.33 29.64
N ASP A 600 -9.76 -1.65 28.91
CA ASP A 600 -10.15 -3.00 28.51
C ASP A 600 -9.39 -3.45 27.26
N GLU A 601 -9.62 -4.70 26.82
CA GLU A 601 -8.99 -5.29 25.63
C GLU A 601 -9.26 -4.51 24.34
N SER A 602 -10.33 -3.71 24.30
CA SER A 602 -10.64 -2.83 23.17
C SER A 602 -9.98 -1.45 23.26
N GLY A 603 -9.14 -1.23 24.29
CA GLY A 603 -8.48 0.04 24.57
C GLY A 603 -9.36 1.08 25.28
N ARG A 604 -10.61 0.74 25.65
CA ARG A 604 -11.56 1.66 26.29
C ARG A 604 -11.51 1.49 27.80
N ARG A 605 -11.55 2.59 28.56
CA ARG A 605 -11.51 2.52 30.03
C ARG A 605 -12.70 1.73 30.60
N LYS A 606 -12.44 0.87 31.58
CA LYS A 606 -13.46 0.10 32.29
C LYS A 606 -14.23 1.04 33.24
N PRO A 607 -15.57 0.98 33.25
CA PRO A 607 -16.38 1.74 34.19
C PRO A 607 -16.36 1.13 35.59
#